data_AF-A0AAE3M9G6-F1
#
_entry.id   AF-A0AAE3M9G6-F1
#
_cell.length_a   1.000
_cell.length_b   1.000
_cell.length_c   1.000
_cell.angle_alpha   90.00
_cell.angle_beta   90.00
_cell.angle_gamma   90.00
#
_symmetry.space_group_name_H-M   'P 1'
#
loop_
_entity.id
_entity.type
_entity.pdbx_description
1 polymer ?
#
loop_
_entity_poly.entity_id
_entity_poly.type
_entity_poly.pdbx_seq_one_letter_code
_entity_poly.pdbx_strand_id
1 'polypeptide(L)'
;MAKMLFGRYGSVNLRTLHPATVVLHIKKDTVTMATNEILREQIFEILKNQLRDNDPPETKITYDRLIKNGFDDFQTRQMIGQCLAVELFEVMKFGKPYNNERYTKNLKALPKEPFE
;
A
#
# COMPACT_ATOMS: atom_id res chain seq x y z
N MET A 1 -4.02 30.97 -17.06
CA MET A 1 -2.63 30.46 -17.06
C MET A 1 -2.54 29.32 -16.06
N ALA A 2 -2.14 28.11 -16.48
CA ALA A 2 -1.89 27.02 -15.55
C ALA A 2 -0.52 27.23 -14.87
N LYS A 3 -0.52 27.42 -13.55
CA LYS A 3 0.70 27.47 -12.73
C LYS A 3 0.75 26.17 -11.95
N MET A 4 1.82 25.39 -12.11
CA MET A 4 2.08 24.24 -11.24
C MET A 4 2.89 24.70 -10.03
N LEU A 5 2.48 24.27 -8.84
CA LEU A 5 3.19 24.54 -7.60
C LEU A 5 4.30 23.49 -7.45
N PHE A 6 5.53 23.86 -7.75
CA PHE A 6 6.69 23.06 -7.37
C PHE A 6 7.05 23.46 -5.93
N GLY A 7 6.95 22.53 -4.97
CA GLY A 7 7.36 22.79 -3.58
C GLY A 7 8.77 23.37 -3.49
N ARG A 8 9.08 24.13 -2.42
CA ARG A 8 10.32 24.92 -2.15
C ARG A 8 10.88 25.83 -3.27
N TYR A 9 10.46 25.72 -4.53
CA TYR A 9 11.02 26.42 -5.68
C TYR A 9 10.07 27.46 -6.31
N GLY A 10 8.91 27.69 -5.69
CA GLY A 10 7.98 28.75 -6.11
C GLY A 10 7.16 28.40 -7.36
N SER A 11 6.29 29.33 -7.76
CA SER A 11 5.42 29.16 -8.93
C SER A 11 6.21 29.40 -10.23
N VAL A 12 6.38 28.37 -11.05
CA VAL A 12 7.04 28.49 -12.37
C VAL A 12 5.99 28.49 -13.49
N ASN A 13 6.18 29.34 -14.49
CA ASN A 13 5.29 29.40 -15.66
C ASN A 13 5.58 28.23 -16.62
N LEU A 14 4.57 27.42 -16.89
CA LEU A 14 4.70 26.25 -17.77
C LEU A 14 5.16 26.60 -19.20
N ARG A 15 4.90 27.82 -19.68
CA ARG A 15 5.32 28.27 -21.02
C ARG A 15 6.81 28.61 -21.13
N THR A 16 7.49 28.84 -20.01
CA THR A 16 8.92 29.20 -19.99
C THR A 16 9.81 28.00 -19.68
N LEU A 17 9.23 26.85 -19.35
CA LEU A 17 9.97 25.62 -19.10
C LEU A 17 10.36 24.95 -20.42
N HIS A 18 11.59 24.47 -20.49
CA HIS A 18 12.04 23.66 -21.61
C HIS A 18 11.15 22.40 -21.75
N PRO A 19 10.70 22.01 -22.95
CA PRO A 19 9.78 20.89 -23.14
C PRO A 19 10.24 19.58 -22.49
N ALA A 20 11.55 19.30 -22.49
CA ALA A 20 12.12 18.12 -21.84
C ALA A 20 11.90 18.14 -20.31
N THR A 21 11.98 19.31 -19.67
CA THR A 21 11.76 19.49 -18.23
C THR A 21 10.30 19.22 -17.86
N VAL A 22 9.35 19.65 -18.68
CA VAL A 22 7.91 19.41 -18.46
C VAL A 22 7.59 17.92 -18.62
N VAL A 23 8.11 17.26 -19.66
CA VAL A 23 7.90 15.83 -19.90
C VAL A 23 8.52 14.95 -18.82
N LEU A 24 9.72 15.28 -18.32
CA LEU A 24 10.37 14.54 -17.24
C LEU A 24 9.56 14.58 -15.93
N HIS A 25 9.01 15.75 -15.56
CA HIS A 25 8.17 15.88 -14.36
C HIS A 25 6.82 15.19 -14.53
N ILE A 26 6.15 15.36 -15.67
CA ILE A 26 4.87 14.68 -15.97
C ILE A 26 5.04 13.15 -15.96
N LYS A 27 6.12 12.62 -16.56
CA LYS A 27 6.40 11.18 -16.56
C LYS A 27 6.71 10.65 -15.15
N LYS A 28 7.41 11.42 -14.32
CA LYS A 28 7.73 11.00 -12.95
C LYS A 28 6.48 10.88 -12.09
N ASP A 29 5.56 11.84 -12.18
CA ASP A 29 4.34 11.89 -11.38
C ASP A 29 3.29 10.84 -11.82
N THR A 30 3.19 10.56 -13.12
CA THR A 30 2.29 9.51 -13.67
C THR A 30 2.78 8.10 -13.37
N VAL A 31 4.09 7.86 -13.38
CA VAL A 31 4.67 6.53 -13.08
C VAL A 31 4.56 6.18 -11.59
N THR A 32 4.59 7.16 -10.69
CA THR A 32 4.48 6.91 -9.23
C THR A 32 3.08 6.54 -8.76
N MET A 33 2.02 7.12 -9.33
CA MET A 33 0.63 6.80 -8.96
C MET A 33 0.22 5.39 -9.43
N ALA A 34 0.59 5.02 -10.66
CA ALA A 34 0.27 3.72 -11.25
C ALA A 34 0.91 2.55 -10.49
N THR A 35 2.11 2.73 -9.94
CA THR A 35 2.82 1.66 -9.23
C THR A 35 2.15 1.32 -7.89
N ASN A 36 1.69 2.33 -7.15
CA ASN A 36 1.05 2.11 -5.85
C ASN A 36 -0.32 1.42 -5.98
N GLU A 37 -1.07 1.74 -7.03
CA GLU A 37 -2.34 1.08 -7.33
C GLU A 37 -2.15 -0.40 -7.69
N ILE A 38 -1.20 -0.70 -8.58
CA ILE A 38 -0.83 -2.08 -8.94
C ILE A 38 -0.40 -2.86 -7.69
N LEU A 39 0.45 -2.28 -6.83
CA LEU A 39 0.89 -2.96 -5.60
C LEU A 39 -0.28 -3.26 -4.66
N ARG A 40 -1.22 -2.31 -4.50
CA ARG A 40 -2.43 -2.53 -3.70
C ARG A 40 -3.27 -3.67 -4.27
N GLU A 41 -3.47 -3.71 -5.58
CA GLU A 41 -4.23 -4.79 -6.25
C GLU A 41 -3.56 -6.15 -6.04
N GLN A 42 -2.24 -6.23 -6.17
CA GLN A 42 -1.49 -7.47 -5.91
C GLN A 42 -1.63 -7.93 -4.46
N ILE A 43 -1.54 -7.00 -3.50
CA ILE A 43 -1.80 -7.29 -2.08
C ILE A 43 -3.22 -7.84 -1.90
N PHE A 44 -4.21 -7.22 -2.54
CA PHE A 44 -5.61 -7.63 -2.42
C PHE A 44 -5.87 -9.02 -3.01
N GLU A 45 -5.23 -9.36 -4.14
CA GLU A 45 -5.30 -10.71 -4.70
C GLU A 45 -4.61 -11.74 -3.80
N ILE A 46 -3.49 -11.40 -3.13
CA ILE A 46 -2.89 -12.27 -2.11
C ILE A 46 -3.89 -12.49 -0.97
N LEU A 47 -4.50 -11.43 -0.42
CA LEU A 47 -5.47 -11.55 0.67
C LEU A 47 -6.69 -12.40 0.27
N LYS A 48 -7.18 -12.23 -0.96
CA LYS A 48 -8.27 -13.03 -1.50
C LYS A 48 -7.92 -14.52 -1.56
N ASN A 49 -6.69 -14.84 -1.98
CA ASN A 49 -6.20 -16.23 -1.96
C ASN A 49 -6.09 -16.76 -0.52
N GLN A 50 -5.50 -15.99 0.41
CA GLN A 50 -5.40 -16.38 1.82
C GLN A 50 -6.77 -16.62 2.47
N LEU A 51 -7.77 -15.78 2.17
CA LEU A 51 -9.13 -15.93 2.68
C LEU A 51 -9.85 -17.14 2.06
N ARG A 52 -9.63 -17.42 0.77
CA ARG A 52 -10.19 -18.58 0.07
C ARG A 52 -9.58 -19.89 0.60
N ASP A 53 -8.26 -19.92 0.70
CA ASP A 53 -7.47 -21.11 1.01
C ASP A 53 -7.36 -21.33 2.54
N ASN A 54 -7.78 -20.32 3.33
CA ASN A 54 -7.68 -20.29 4.80
C ASN A 54 -6.24 -20.52 5.28
N ASP A 55 -5.28 -19.94 4.57
CA ASP A 55 -3.85 -20.07 4.83
C ASP A 55 -3.14 -18.70 4.71
N PRO A 56 -2.63 -18.12 5.81
CA PRO A 56 -2.76 -18.64 7.18
C PRO A 56 -4.20 -18.44 7.72
N PRO A 57 -4.68 -19.33 8.61
CA PRO A 57 -6.03 -19.23 9.17
C PRO A 57 -6.24 -17.92 9.96
N GLU A 58 -5.17 -17.34 10.51
CA GLU A 58 -5.19 -16.05 11.19
C GLU A 58 -5.74 -14.92 10.32
N THR A 59 -5.54 -14.96 9.00
CA THR A 59 -6.08 -13.95 8.08
C THR A 59 -7.59 -13.98 8.10
N LYS A 60 -8.19 -15.18 7.98
CA LYS A 60 -9.64 -15.35 8.00
C LYS A 60 -10.23 -15.04 9.38
N ILE A 61 -9.61 -15.52 10.46
CA ILE A 61 -10.04 -15.24 11.84
C ILE A 61 -10.05 -13.73 12.11
N THR A 62 -9.00 -13.04 11.67
CA THR A 62 -8.88 -11.58 11.83
C THR A 62 -9.92 -10.83 11.00
N TYR A 63 -10.11 -11.24 9.76
CA TYR A 63 -11.13 -10.69 8.87
C TYR A 63 -12.53 -10.81 9.49
N ASP A 64 -12.93 -12.02 9.90
CA ASP A 64 -14.25 -12.27 10.48
C ASP A 64 -14.46 -11.46 11.79
N ARG A 65 -13.41 -11.35 12.62
CA ARG A 65 -13.42 -10.53 13.84
C ARG A 65 -13.65 -9.04 13.53
N LEU A 66 -12.97 -8.49 12.52
CA LEU A 66 -13.10 -7.08 12.16
C LEU A 66 -14.48 -6.78 11.55
N ILE A 67 -14.98 -7.64 10.67
CA ILE A 67 -16.37 -7.52 10.16
C ILE A 67 -17.38 -7.55 11.31
N LYS A 68 -17.23 -8.47 12.27
CA LYS A 68 -18.09 -8.55 13.46
C LYS A 68 -18.03 -7.30 14.33
N ASN A 69 -16.89 -6.60 14.35
CA ASN A 69 -16.70 -5.35 15.08
C ASN A 69 -17.23 -4.10 14.33
N GLY A 70 -17.83 -4.29 13.15
CA GLY A 70 -18.50 -3.22 12.41
C GLY A 70 -17.66 -2.53 11.33
N PHE A 71 -16.47 -3.05 11.02
CA PHE A 71 -15.68 -2.58 9.87
C PHE A 71 -16.27 -3.15 8.56
N ASP A 72 -16.20 -2.38 7.47
CA ASP A 72 -16.60 -2.88 6.16
C ASP A 72 -15.50 -3.77 5.52
N ASP A 73 -15.86 -4.49 4.45
CA ASP A 73 -14.94 -5.39 3.72
C ASP A 73 -13.69 -4.67 3.23
N PHE A 74 -13.86 -3.48 2.65
CA PHE A 74 -12.76 -2.74 2.06
C PHE A 74 -11.80 -2.23 3.14
N GLN A 75 -12.31 -1.62 4.21
CA GLN A 75 -11.52 -1.20 5.37
C GLN A 75 -10.78 -2.38 6.00
N THR A 76 -11.47 -3.51 6.17
CA THR A 76 -10.87 -4.72 6.74
C THR A 76 -9.72 -5.23 5.89
N ARG A 77 -9.90 -5.31 4.56
CA ARG A 77 -8.83 -5.71 3.62
C ARG A 77 -7.68 -4.71 3.61
N GLN A 78 -7.94 -3.42 3.72
CA GLN A 78 -6.89 -2.40 3.83
C GLN A 78 -6.03 -2.61 5.08
N MET A 79 -6.64 -2.86 6.24
CA MET A 79 -5.92 -3.08 7.51
C MET A 79 -5.07 -4.35 7.50
N ILE A 80 -5.64 -5.45 6.98
CA ILE A 80 -4.90 -6.70 6.79
C ILE A 80 -3.79 -6.53 5.75
N GLY A 81 -4.07 -5.78 4.68
CA GLY A 81 -3.11 -5.47 3.62
C GLY A 81 -1.91 -4.66 4.12
N GLN A 82 -2.12 -3.74 5.06
CA GLN A 82 -1.02 -3.04 5.74
C GLN A 82 -0.11 -4.01 6.48
N CYS A 83 -0.66 -5.02 7.16
CA CYS A 83 0.15 -6.04 7.85
C CYS A 83 1.02 -6.82 6.86
N LEU A 84 0.47 -7.17 5.69
CA LEU A 84 1.24 -7.86 4.64
C LEU A 84 2.27 -6.93 3.98
N ALA A 85 1.93 -5.66 3.80
CA ALA A 85 2.83 -4.67 3.20
C ALA A 85 4.11 -4.48 4.03
N VAL A 86 4.05 -4.57 5.36
CA VAL A 86 5.24 -4.52 6.21
C VAL A 86 6.19 -5.68 5.91
N GLU A 87 5.68 -6.91 5.76
CA GLU A 87 6.52 -8.06 5.39
C GLU A 87 7.13 -7.90 4.00
N LEU A 88 6.32 -7.50 3.02
CA LEU A 88 6.80 -7.29 1.66
C LEU A 88 7.85 -6.18 1.61
N PHE A 89 7.68 -5.12 2.41
CA PHE A 89 8.67 -4.06 2.52
C PHE A 89 9.99 -4.60 3.09
N GLU A 90 9.96 -5.39 4.16
CA GLU A 90 11.17 -5.96 4.76
C GLU A 90 11.92 -6.89 3.78
N VAL A 91 11.17 -7.70 3.03
CA VAL A 91 11.72 -8.57 1.97
C VAL A 91 12.34 -7.74 0.86
N MET A 92 11.62 -6.78 0.30
CA MET A 92 12.06 -5.99 -0.85
C MET A 92 13.18 -5.01 -0.52
N LYS A 93 13.11 -4.37 0.67
CA LYS A 93 14.02 -3.30 1.05
C LYS A 93 15.31 -3.82 1.67
N PHE A 94 15.22 -4.86 2.50
CA PHE A 94 16.34 -5.37 3.29
C PHE A 94 16.76 -6.79 2.90
N GLY A 95 16.07 -7.45 1.97
CA GLY A 95 16.38 -8.82 1.56
C GLY A 95 16.13 -9.85 2.66
N LYS A 96 15.35 -9.51 3.68
CA LYS A 96 15.02 -10.44 4.76
C LYS A 96 14.03 -11.51 4.25
N PRO A 97 14.04 -12.73 4.82
CA PRO A 97 12.99 -13.70 4.53
C PRO A 97 11.64 -13.19 5.04
N TYR A 98 10.55 -13.61 4.39
CA TYR A 98 9.18 -13.36 4.85
C TYR A 98 8.98 -13.94 6.26
N ASN A 99 8.40 -13.16 7.18
CA ASN A 99 8.20 -13.57 8.56
C ASN A 99 6.70 -13.75 8.88
N ASN A 100 6.22 -14.99 8.79
CA ASN A 100 4.83 -15.31 9.07
C ASN A 100 4.43 -15.06 10.53
N GLU A 101 5.35 -15.22 11.49
CA GLU A 101 5.05 -14.97 12.91
C GLU A 101 4.80 -13.48 13.16
N ARG A 102 5.60 -12.60 12.54
CA ARG A 102 5.39 -11.15 12.62
C ARG A 102 4.10 -10.73 11.90
N TYR A 103 3.82 -11.30 10.74
CA TYR A 103 2.55 -11.09 10.04
C TYR A 103 1.35 -11.44 10.93
N THR A 104 1.32 -12.65 11.49
CA THR A 104 0.21 -13.11 12.35
C THR A 104 0.11 -12.33 13.67
N LYS A 105 1.23 -11.87 14.23
CA LYS A 105 1.26 -10.95 15.39
C LYS A 105 0.58 -9.62 15.05
N ASN A 106 0.91 -9.03 13.90
CA ASN A 106 0.30 -7.79 13.42
C ASN A 106 -1.21 -7.97 13.15
N LEU A 107 -1.64 -9.09 12.54
CA LEU A 107 -3.06 -9.41 12.36
C LEU A 107 -3.84 -9.44 13.68
N LYS A 108 -3.29 -10.10 14.70
CA LYS A 108 -3.93 -10.21 16.02
C LYS A 108 -4.07 -8.85 16.70
N ALA A 109 -3.16 -7.91 16.45
CA ALA A 109 -3.16 -6.57 17.02
C ALA A 109 -4.16 -5.60 16.36
N LEU A 110 -4.65 -5.90 15.15
CA LEU A 110 -5.68 -5.07 14.50
C LEU A 110 -6.91 -4.88 15.42
N PRO A 111 -7.46 -3.66 15.53
CA PRO A 111 -7.33 -2.54 14.59
C PRO A 111 -6.13 -1.60 14.82
N LYS A 112 -5.24 -1.90 15.77
CA LYS A 112 -4.02 -1.11 15.96
C LYS A 112 -3.12 -1.24 14.73
N GLU A 113 -2.66 -0.11 14.19
CA GLU A 113 -1.75 -0.10 13.03
C GLU A 113 -0.53 -1.01 13.25
N PRO A 114 -0.03 -1.71 12.23
CA PRO A 114 1.17 -2.54 12.34
C PRO A 114 2.42 -1.66 12.48
N PHE A 115 3.31 -2.00 13.41
CA PHE A 115 4.50 -1.20 13.77
C PHE A 115 5.81 -1.98 13.72
N GLU A 116 5.79 -3.27 13.37
CA GLU A 116 6.97 -4.15 13.30
C GLU A 116 7.13 -4.81 11.94
#